data_AF-A0A9E2IMP6-F1
#
_entry.id   AF-A0A9E2IMP6-F1
#
_cell.length_a   1.000
_cell.length_b   1.000
_cell.length_c   1.000
_cell.angle_alpha   90.00
_cell.angle_beta   90.00
_cell.angle_gamma   90.00
#
_symmetry.space_group_name_H-M   'P 1'
#
loop_
_entity.id
_entity.type
_entity.pdbx_description
1 polymer ?
#
loop_
_entity_poly.entity_id
_entity_poly.type
_entity_poly.pdbx_seq_one_letter_code
_entity_poly.pdbx_strand_id
1 'polypeptide(L)'
;MDCKKFKVPCGKTIDLGAYSPRFTADLADKEAARDILRQDIEKLVKLQDVLYAYHKYAILIILQAMDAAGKDGVIKHVMSGLNPQGCQVHSFKKPSEEELDHDFLWRCQKALPRRGHIGI
;
A
#
# COMPACT_ATOMS: atom_id res chain seq x y z
N MET A 1 4.47 -9.67 15.19
CA MET A 1 5.48 -8.69 14.69
C MET A 1 5.07 -7.30 15.12
N ASP A 2 5.96 -6.52 15.74
CA ASP A 2 5.68 -5.11 16.04
C ASP A 2 5.97 -4.24 14.81
N CYS A 3 4.91 -3.70 14.19
CA CYS A 3 5.03 -2.82 13.04
C CYS A 3 5.43 -1.38 13.43
N LYS A 4 5.37 -1.00 14.71
CA LYS A 4 5.68 0.36 15.16
C LYS A 4 7.11 0.78 14.84
N LYS A 5 8.04 -0.16 14.76
CA LYS A 5 9.45 0.09 14.40
C LYS A 5 9.66 0.63 12.98
N PHE A 6 8.70 0.42 12.08
CA PHE A 6 8.77 0.96 10.71
C PHE A 6 8.11 2.34 10.59
N LYS A 7 7.44 2.81 11.63
CA LYS A 7 6.81 4.13 11.62
C LYS A 7 7.89 5.20 11.75
N VAL A 8 8.06 6.00 10.70
CA VAL A 8 8.92 7.18 10.73
C VAL A 8 8.32 8.22 11.68
N PRO A 9 9.08 8.71 12.67
CA PRO A 9 8.61 9.75 13.57
C PRO A 9 8.43 11.09 12.83
N CYS A 10 7.37 11.82 13.17
CA CYS A 10 7.07 13.12 12.57
C CYS A 10 8.18 14.14 12.85
N GLY A 11 8.60 14.89 11.83
CA GLY A 11 9.54 16.01 11.97
C GLY A 11 10.99 15.61 12.28
N LYS A 12 11.34 14.32 12.19
CA LYS A 12 12.70 13.85 12.44
C LYS A 12 13.37 13.38 11.16
N THR A 13 14.64 13.72 11.01
CA THR A 13 15.51 13.11 10.01
C THR A 13 15.73 11.64 10.37
N ILE A 14 15.69 10.78 9.36
CA ILE A 14 15.96 9.35 9.50
C ILE A 14 17.23 8.99 8.75
N ASP A 15 17.96 8.01 9.28
CA ASP A 15 19.05 7.36 8.56
C ASP A 15 18.53 6.04 7.97
N LEU A 16 18.54 5.94 6.65
CA LEU A 16 18.14 4.72 5.95
C LEU A 16 19.14 3.57 6.16
N GLY A 17 20.41 3.88 6.48
CA GLY A 17 21.43 2.87 6.80
C GLY A 17 21.09 2.05 8.05
N ALA A 18 20.26 2.59 8.95
CA ALA A 18 19.78 1.88 10.12
C ALA A 18 18.72 0.78 9.80
N TYR A 19 18.18 0.77 8.57
CA TYR A 19 17.13 -0.15 8.16
C TYR A 19 17.69 -1.19 7.19
N SER A 20 17.91 -2.42 7.69
CA SER A 20 18.41 -3.52 6.86
C SER A 20 17.37 -3.94 5.80
N PRO A 21 17.71 -3.93 4.49
CA PRO A 21 16.84 -4.47 3.44
C PRO A 21 16.64 -5.99 3.53
N ARG A 22 17.44 -6.69 4.34
CA ARG A 22 17.35 -8.14 4.57
C ARG A 22 16.54 -8.51 5.81
N PHE A 23 15.82 -7.55 6.39
CA PHE A 23 15.04 -7.79 7.60
C PHE A 23 13.91 -8.80 7.37
N THR A 24 13.87 -9.88 8.16
CA THR A 24 12.91 -10.99 8.00
C THR A 24 11.91 -11.14 9.16
N ALA A 25 11.89 -10.18 10.09
CA ALA A 25 10.96 -10.21 11.23
C ALA A 25 11.07 -11.44 12.14
N ASP A 26 12.26 -12.04 12.20
CA ASP A 26 12.53 -13.27 12.97
C ASP A 26 11.59 -14.43 12.58
N LEU A 27 11.03 -14.38 11.37
CA LEU A 27 10.23 -15.46 10.82
C LEU A 27 11.14 -16.65 10.53
N ALA A 28 10.75 -17.82 11.05
CA ALA A 28 11.55 -19.04 11.01
C ALA A 28 11.83 -19.49 9.57
N ASP A 29 10.82 -19.46 8.71
CA ASP A 29 10.94 -19.83 7.30
C ASP A 29 9.89 -19.13 6.42
N LYS A 30 10.01 -19.37 5.11
CA LYS A 30 9.15 -18.79 4.08
C LYS A 30 7.72 -19.36 4.12
N GLU A 31 7.53 -20.54 4.68
CA GLU A 31 6.24 -21.24 4.71
C GLU A 31 5.37 -20.65 5.84
N ALA A 32 5.94 -20.48 7.03
CA ALA A 32 5.32 -19.76 8.14
C ALA A 32 4.92 -18.32 7.73
N ALA A 33 5.78 -17.62 6.97
CA ALA A 33 5.46 -16.29 6.45
C ALA A 33 4.26 -16.28 5.50
N ARG A 34 4.12 -17.32 4.65
CA ARG A 34 2.99 -17.46 3.72
C ARG A 34 1.68 -17.74 4.46
N ASP A 35 1.72 -18.52 5.53
CA ASP A 35 0.53 -18.81 6.31
C ASP A 35 0.04 -17.59 7.09
N ILE A 36 0.95 -16.81 7.66
CA ILE A 36 0.61 -15.51 8.27
C ILE A 36 -0.01 -14.58 7.23
N LEU A 37 0.61 -14.47 6.05
CA LEU A 37 0.08 -13.66 4.96
C LEU A 37 -1.34 -14.10 4.56
N ARG A 38 -1.59 -15.41 4.44
CA ARG A 38 -2.92 -15.94 4.13
C ARG A 38 -3.95 -15.52 5.18
N GLN A 39 -3.64 -15.70 6.46
CA GLN A 39 -4.53 -15.31 7.57
C GLN A 39 -4.82 -13.80 7.59
N ASP A 40 -3.82 -12.99 7.29
CA ASP A 40 -3.98 -11.54 7.27
C ASP A 40 -4.78 -11.07 6.05
N ILE A 41 -4.61 -11.71 4.88
CA ILE A 41 -5.48 -11.48 3.71
C ILE A 41 -6.93 -11.80 4.06
N GLU A 42 -7.23 -12.94 4.69
CA GLU A 42 -8.61 -13.29 5.08
C GLU A 42 -9.25 -12.26 6.02
N LYS A 43 -8.48 -11.69 6.95
CA LYS A 43 -8.97 -10.59 7.80
C LYS A 43 -9.18 -9.32 6.99
N LEU A 44 -8.25 -9.00 6.09
CA LEU A 44 -8.30 -7.81 5.24
C LEU A 44 -9.55 -7.81 4.34
N VAL A 45 -9.93 -8.96 3.77
CA VAL A 45 -11.18 -9.11 3.00
C VAL A 45 -12.40 -8.70 3.82
N LYS A 46 -12.56 -9.27 5.02
CA LYS A 46 -13.69 -8.96 5.91
C LYS A 46 -13.73 -7.46 6.27
N LEU A 47 -12.57 -6.86 6.52
CA LEU A 47 -12.48 -5.43 6.84
C LEU A 47 -12.78 -4.54 5.62
N GLN A 48 -12.39 -4.97 4.42
CA GLN A 48 -12.70 -4.26 3.19
C GLN A 48 -14.20 -4.29 2.88
N ASP A 49 -14.90 -5.39 3.14
CA ASP A 49 -16.36 -5.46 3.04
C ASP A 49 -17.04 -4.46 3.98
N VAL A 50 -16.56 -4.38 5.23
CA VAL A 50 -17.06 -3.39 6.20
C VAL A 50 -16.79 -1.96 5.74
N LEU A 51 -15.57 -1.67 5.26
CA LEU A 51 -15.22 -0.36 4.72
C LEU A 51 -16.16 0.04 3.58
N TYR A 52 -16.39 -0.88 2.64
CA TYR A 52 -17.23 -0.69 1.48
C TYR A 52 -18.69 -0.43 1.87
N ALA A 53 -19.25 -1.27 2.74
CA ALA A 53 -20.62 -1.13 3.23
C ALA A 53 -20.83 0.15 4.06
N TYR A 54 -19.83 0.56 4.85
CA TYR A 54 -19.94 1.74 5.71
C TYR A 54 -19.88 3.06 4.92
N HIS A 55 -19.20 3.08 3.77
CA HIS A 55 -19.19 4.19 2.80
C HIS A 55 -18.90 5.60 3.39
N LYS A 56 -18.15 5.66 4.49
CA LYS A 56 -17.80 6.91 5.19
C LYS A 56 -16.32 7.26 5.05
N TYR A 57 -15.45 6.27 5.12
CA TYR A 57 -14.00 6.43 5.05
C TYR A 57 -13.45 5.89 3.74
N ALA A 58 -12.26 6.34 3.36
CA ALA A 58 -11.46 5.78 2.29
C ALA A 58 -10.05 5.51 2.82
N ILE A 59 -9.34 4.57 2.20
CA ILE A 59 -7.96 4.24 2.56
C ILE A 59 -7.08 4.52 1.34
N LEU A 60 -6.03 5.31 1.53
CA LEU A 60 -5.00 5.55 0.51
C LEU A 60 -3.69 4.90 0.95
N ILE A 61 -3.12 4.06 0.09
CA ILE A 61 -1.86 3.34 0.31
C ILE A 61 -0.86 3.79 -0.74
N ILE A 62 0.11 4.62 -0.36
CA ILE A 62 1.14 5.08 -1.31
C ILE A 62 2.34 4.13 -1.27
N LEU A 63 2.64 3.49 -2.40
CA LEU A 63 3.79 2.62 -2.55
C LEU A 63 4.92 3.33 -3.31
N GLN A 64 6.00 3.65 -2.61
CA GLN A 64 7.19 4.23 -3.22
C GLN A 64 8.45 3.41 -2.93
N ALA A 65 9.18 3.09 -3.99
CA ALA A 65 10.39 2.30 -3.94
C ALA A 65 11.18 2.47 -5.25
N MET A 66 12.46 2.13 -5.21
CA MET A 66 13.32 2.09 -6.39
C MET A 66 12.82 1.08 -7.44
N ASP A 67 13.31 1.21 -8.67
CA ASP A 67 13.03 0.23 -9.73
C ASP A 67 13.46 -1.18 -9.29
N ALA A 68 12.66 -2.18 -9.68
CA ALA A 68 12.80 -3.58 -9.28
C ALA A 68 12.73 -3.87 -7.76
N ALA A 69 12.34 -2.90 -6.91
CA ALA A 69 12.15 -3.13 -5.48
C ALA A 69 10.90 -3.98 -5.13
N GLY A 70 10.08 -4.36 -6.12
CA GLY A 70 8.99 -5.31 -5.94
C GLY A 70 7.61 -4.71 -5.65
N LYS A 71 7.37 -3.42 -5.96
CA LYS A 71 6.05 -2.76 -5.78
C LYS A 71 4.90 -3.56 -6.40
N ASP A 72 5.08 -4.01 -7.64
CA ASP A 72 4.07 -4.79 -8.36
C ASP A 72 3.77 -6.13 -7.69
N GLY A 73 4.80 -6.76 -7.13
CA GLY A 73 4.66 -8.00 -6.35
C GLY A 73 3.86 -7.78 -5.07
N VAL A 74 4.13 -6.69 -4.35
CA VAL A 74 3.37 -6.32 -3.13
C VAL A 74 1.91 -6.10 -3.46
N ILE A 75 1.59 -5.33 -4.50
CA ILE A 75 0.22 -5.11 -4.95
C ILE A 75 -0.44 -6.45 -5.29
N LYS A 76 0.22 -7.29 -6.09
CA LYS A 76 -0.34 -8.59 -6.50
C LYS A 76 -0.64 -9.50 -5.31
N HIS A 77 0.25 -9.57 -4.32
CA HIS A 77 0.10 -10.49 -3.19
C HIS A 77 -0.85 -9.97 -2.11
N VAL A 78 -0.87 -8.67 -1.82
CA VAL A 78 -1.75 -8.11 -0.80
C VAL A 78 -3.19 -7.98 -1.33
N MET A 79 -3.35 -7.65 -2.62
CA MET A 79 -4.67 -7.45 -3.21
C MET A 79 -5.31 -8.75 -3.72
N SER A 80 -4.62 -9.90 -3.72
CA SER A 80 -5.15 -11.15 -4.30
C SER A 80 -6.43 -11.68 -3.64
N GLY A 81 -6.75 -11.21 -2.43
CA GLY A 81 -7.99 -11.57 -1.75
C GLY A 81 -9.09 -10.50 -1.80
N LEU A 82 -8.77 -9.26 -2.17
CA LEU A 82 -9.71 -8.14 -2.06
C LEU A 82 -10.73 -8.13 -3.20
N ASN A 83 -11.94 -7.62 -2.93
CA ASN A 83 -12.92 -7.39 -3.98
C ASN A 83 -12.42 -6.26 -4.90
N PRO A 84 -12.20 -6.52 -6.20
CA PRO A 84 -11.71 -5.52 -7.13
C PRO A 84 -12.65 -4.31 -7.28
N GLN A 85 -13.95 -4.47 -6.98
CA GLN A 85 -14.90 -3.34 -7.01
C GLN A 85 -14.64 -2.30 -5.91
N GLY A 86 -14.04 -2.72 -4.79
CA GLY A 86 -13.68 -1.84 -3.66
C GLY A 86 -12.24 -1.34 -3.71
N CYS A 87 -11.48 -1.68 -4.76
CA CYS A 87 -10.06 -1.40 -4.87
C CYS A 87 -9.74 -0.67 -6.18
N GLN A 88 -8.92 0.38 -6.10
CA GLN A 88 -8.45 1.16 -7.25
C GLN A 88 -6.92 1.20 -7.20
N VAL A 89 -6.26 0.93 -8.33
CA VAL A 89 -4.80 0.97 -8.44
C VAL A 89 -4.43 2.01 -9.49
N HIS A 90 -3.67 3.03 -9.10
CA HIS A 90 -3.19 4.08 -9.98
C HIS A 90 -1.66 4.07 -10.02
N SER A 91 -1.10 3.75 -11.18
CA SER A 91 0.35 3.77 -11.40
C SER A 91 0.78 5.06 -12.09
N PHE A 92 1.45 5.95 -11.33
CA PHE A 92 2.00 7.18 -11.89
C PHE A 92 3.28 6.91 -12.69
N LYS A 93 3.25 7.27 -13.98
CA LYS A 93 4.42 7.27 -14.87
C LYS A 93 4.91 8.70 -15.11
N LYS A 94 5.77 8.88 -16.12
CA LYS A 94 6.14 10.20 -16.65
C LYS A 94 4.85 11.00 -16.91
N PRO A 95 4.78 12.26 -16.46
CA PRO A 95 3.60 13.08 -16.69
C PRO A 95 3.30 13.29 -18.18
N SER A 96 2.01 13.37 -18.53
CA SER A 96 1.56 13.80 -19.87
C SER A 96 1.70 15.31 -20.04
N GLU A 97 1.54 15.83 -21.27
CA GLU A 97 1.53 17.28 -21.52
C GLU A 97 0.45 18.00 -20.71
N GLU A 98 -0.79 17.47 -20.70
CA GLU A 98 -1.89 18.01 -19.88
C GLU A 98 -1.52 18.03 -18.39
N GLU A 99 -0.89 16.97 -17.86
CA GLU A 99 -0.47 16.92 -16.46
C GLU A 99 0.63 17.95 -16.15
N LEU A 100 1.48 18.29 -17.12
CA LEU A 100 2.54 19.29 -16.98
C LEU A 100 2.00 20.73 -17.04
N ASP A 101 0.84 20.95 -17.67
CA ASP A 101 0.15 22.24 -17.71
C ASP A 101 -0.61 22.56 -16.40
N HIS A 102 -0.72 21.58 -15.50
CA HIS A 102 -1.30 21.73 -14.16
C HIS A 102 -0.22 21.67 -13.06
N ASP A 103 -0.60 21.98 -11.81
CA ASP A 103 0.28 21.78 -10.68
C ASP A 103 0.53 20.28 -10.42
N PHE A 104 1.67 19.95 -9.79
CA PHE A 104 2.10 18.57 -9.62
C PHE A 104 1.16 17.70 -8.76
N LEU A 105 0.29 18.31 -7.95
CA LEU A 105 -0.68 17.57 -7.12
C LEU A 105 -1.98 17.27 -7.88
N TRP A 106 -2.29 18.01 -8.94
CA TRP A 106 -3.54 17.87 -9.68
C TRP A 106 -3.83 16.43 -10.08
N ARG A 107 -2.86 15.75 -10.72
CA ARG A 107 -3.03 14.35 -11.14
C ARG A 107 -3.21 13.39 -9.97
N CYS A 108 -2.54 13.66 -8.84
CA CYS A 108 -2.64 12.85 -7.64
C CYS A 108 -4.00 13.04 -6.96
N GLN A 109 -4.53 14.26 -6.94
CA GLN A 109 -5.86 14.56 -6.41
C GLN A 109 -6.96 13.87 -7.21
N LYS A 110 -6.84 13.82 -8.54
CA LYS A 110 -7.78 13.10 -9.41
C LYS A 110 -7.84 11.60 -9.13
N ALA A 111 -6.75 11.01 -8.65
CA ALA A 111 -6.63 9.58 -8.37
C ALA A 111 -7.00 9.21 -6.92
N LEU A 112 -7.45 10.15 -6.10
CA LEU A 112 -7.80 9.87 -4.71
C LEU A 112 -8.98 8.88 -4.64
N PRO A 113 -8.94 7.92 -3.69
CA PRO A 113 -10.00 6.92 -3.57
C PRO A 113 -11.30 7.57 -3.10
N ARG A 114 -12.40 7.14 -3.71
CA ARG A 114 -13.75 7.47 -3.23
C ARG A 114 -14.03 6.78 -1.89
N ARG A 115 -15.05 7.26 -1.16
CA ARG A 115 -15.49 6.61 0.10
C ARG A 115 -15.85 5.14 -0.12
N GLY A 116 -15.57 4.32 0.89
CA GLY A 116 -15.71 2.87 0.85
C GLY A 116 -14.62 2.13 0.07
N HIS A 117 -13.62 2.84 -0.48
CA HIS A 117 -12.61 2.24 -1.35
C HIS A 117 -11.21 2.32 -0.76
N ILE A 118 -10.39 1.37 -1.22
CA ILE A 118 -8.95 1.36 -1.04
C ILE A 118 -8.32 1.83 -2.36
N GLY A 119 -7.54 2.91 -2.30
CA GLY A 119 -6.72 3.40 -3.41
C GLY A 119 -5.26 3.05 -3.16
N ILE A 120 -4.59 2.48 -4.16
CA ILE A 120 -3.13 2.30 -4.20
C ILE A 120 -2.55 3.21 -5.27
#